data_AF-A0A7V9FVM4-F1
#
_entry.id   AF-A0A7V9FVM4-F1
#
_cell.length_a   1.000
_cell.length_b   1.000
_cell.length_c   1.000
_cell.angle_alpha   90.00
_cell.angle_beta   90.00
_cell.angle_gamma   90.00
#
_symmetry.space_group_name_H-M   'P 1'
#
loop_
_entity.id
_entity.type
_entity.pdbx_description
1 polymer ?
#
loop_
_entity_poly.entity_id
_entity_poly.type
_entity_poly.pdbx_seq_one_letter_code
_entity_poly.pdbx_strand_id
1 'polypeptide(L)'
;MSVLDRWANRAAGHPPPGPFRAGFWRSPLRGPWFTAVLSVVLLPGITLVFLTGLASYAAYNPNLAPGNDLTPDKGLLGSWLPGWPAGPSWLYWVNQGVHVSFGLVLIPIILAKLWSVLPKLFEWPPVRSVTQLVERASYDPVTRREGVQLLALLASFVVAAYAGIRLLTGSVVGTGVWFVGSAVVHDLVLFPLYAGIDAALVLLLRRRPELATVAGVRWLNYLRVPAVISGLLLLVWSPLILRVSDGAYHAASGLSAQPFLPRWLAVTAVLFAISAVTLVVRAAMVRSAPRVEP
;
A
#
# COMPACT_ATOMS: atom_id res chain seq x y z
N MET A 1 -37.14 -23.21 -18.65
CA MET A 1 -35.67 -23.10 -18.77
C MET A 1 -35.33 -22.32 -20.04
N SER A 2 -34.69 -21.16 -19.90
CA SER A 2 -34.42 -20.24 -21.02
C SER A 2 -33.29 -20.75 -21.93
N VAL A 3 -33.11 -20.13 -23.11
CA VAL A 3 -31.98 -20.40 -24.02
C VAL A 3 -30.63 -20.17 -23.33
N LEU A 4 -30.55 -19.11 -22.54
CA LEU A 4 -29.35 -18.74 -21.79
C LEU A 4 -29.05 -19.73 -20.65
N ASP A 5 -30.05 -20.25 -19.94
CA ASP A 5 -29.83 -21.28 -18.91
C ASP A 5 -29.30 -22.58 -19.54
N ARG A 6 -29.83 -22.95 -20.72
CA ARG A 6 -29.33 -24.12 -21.47
C ARG A 6 -27.89 -23.92 -21.94
N TRP A 7 -27.55 -22.73 -22.44
CA TRP A 7 -26.18 -22.40 -22.83
C TRP A 7 -25.25 -22.44 -21.62
N ALA A 8 -25.61 -21.79 -20.52
CA ALA A 8 -24.79 -21.70 -19.31
C ALA A 8 -24.51 -23.09 -18.73
N ASN A 9 -25.52 -23.97 -18.65
CA ASN A 9 -25.34 -25.34 -18.18
C ASN A 9 -24.37 -26.16 -19.06
N ARG A 10 -24.44 -26.01 -20.39
CA ARG A 10 -23.49 -26.66 -21.30
C ARG A 10 -22.07 -26.09 -21.16
N ALA A 11 -21.97 -24.77 -21.05
CA ALA A 11 -20.72 -24.05 -20.93
C ALA A 11 -20.00 -24.36 -19.59
N ALA A 12 -20.74 -24.54 -18.50
CA ALA A 12 -20.19 -24.92 -17.20
C ALA A 12 -19.50 -26.29 -17.21
N GLY A 13 -20.01 -27.24 -18.00
CA GLY A 13 -19.38 -28.56 -18.17
C GLY A 13 -18.07 -28.55 -18.95
N HIS A 14 -17.81 -27.50 -19.74
CA HIS A 14 -16.65 -27.40 -20.63
C HIS A 14 -16.01 -26.01 -20.56
N PRO A 15 -15.35 -25.65 -19.43
CA PRO A 15 -14.66 -24.37 -19.32
C PRO A 15 -13.50 -24.30 -20.32
N PRO A 16 -13.29 -23.12 -20.97
CA PRO A 16 -12.12 -22.87 -21.78
C PRO A 16 -10.82 -23.20 -21.03
N PRO A 17 -9.75 -23.59 -21.73
CA PRO A 17 -8.45 -23.84 -21.10
C PRO A 17 -7.89 -22.58 -20.42
N GLY A 18 -6.87 -22.77 -19.57
CA GLY A 18 -6.18 -21.67 -18.89
C GLY A 18 -6.98 -21.09 -17.72
N PRO A 19 -7.07 -19.75 -17.59
CA PRO A 19 -7.54 -19.08 -16.38
C PRO A 19 -9.03 -19.29 -16.06
N PHE A 20 -9.81 -19.84 -17.00
CA PHE A 20 -11.22 -20.18 -16.80
C PHE A 20 -11.44 -21.51 -16.09
N ARG A 21 -10.39 -22.33 -15.90
CA ARG A 21 -10.46 -23.58 -15.14
C ARG A 21 -10.19 -23.34 -13.66
N ALA A 22 -11.02 -23.94 -12.80
CA ALA A 22 -10.87 -23.85 -11.34
C ALA A 22 -9.47 -24.24 -10.84
N GLY A 23 -8.80 -25.16 -11.53
CA GLY A 23 -7.45 -25.61 -11.18
C GLY A 23 -6.31 -24.66 -11.51
N PHE A 24 -6.54 -23.59 -12.30
CA PHE A 24 -5.48 -22.66 -12.72
C PHE A 24 -5.02 -21.74 -11.58
N TRP A 25 -5.96 -21.33 -10.73
CA TRP A 25 -5.75 -20.30 -9.71
C TRP A 25 -5.48 -20.87 -8.32
N ARG A 26 -4.54 -21.82 -8.19
CA ARG A 26 -4.24 -22.48 -6.91
C ARG A 26 -3.25 -21.68 -6.07
N SER A 27 -3.66 -21.22 -4.89
CA SER A 27 -2.77 -20.70 -3.85
C SER A 27 -3.42 -20.81 -2.47
N PRO A 28 -2.73 -21.35 -1.44
CA PRO A 28 -3.28 -21.45 -0.08
C PRO A 28 -3.49 -20.09 0.58
N LEU A 29 -2.81 -19.04 0.11
CA LEU A 29 -2.94 -17.68 0.62
C LEU A 29 -4.18 -16.96 0.06
N ARG A 30 -4.75 -17.45 -1.04
CA ARG A 30 -5.90 -16.82 -1.68
C ARG A 30 -7.19 -17.32 -1.05
N GLY A 31 -7.85 -16.43 -0.29
CA GLY A 31 -9.14 -16.72 0.31
C GLY A 31 -9.93 -15.46 0.70
N PRO A 32 -11.19 -15.65 1.14
CA PRO A 32 -12.06 -14.54 1.57
C PRO A 32 -11.46 -13.73 2.72
N TRP A 33 -10.83 -14.40 3.69
CA TRP A 33 -10.20 -13.75 4.84
C TRP A 33 -9.07 -12.80 4.43
N PHE A 34 -8.10 -13.28 3.64
CA PHE A 34 -6.99 -12.44 3.17
C PHE A 34 -7.50 -11.25 2.37
N THR A 35 -8.45 -11.50 1.46
CA THR A 35 -9.09 -10.46 0.65
C THR A 35 -9.83 -9.42 1.50
N ALA A 36 -10.43 -9.82 2.63
CA ALA A 36 -11.11 -8.92 3.56
C ALA A 36 -10.11 -8.09 4.38
N VAL A 37 -9.03 -8.69 4.87
CA VAL A 37 -7.95 -7.96 5.57
C VAL A 37 -7.38 -6.86 4.68
N LEU A 38 -7.08 -7.18 3.42
CA LEU A 38 -6.62 -6.17 2.45
C LEU A 38 -7.65 -5.04 2.28
N SER A 39 -8.95 -5.35 2.20
CA SER A 39 -9.99 -4.30 2.12
C SER A 39 -10.03 -3.40 3.36
N VAL A 40 -9.90 -3.97 4.56
CA VAL A 40 -9.93 -3.21 5.83
C VAL A 40 -8.75 -2.24 5.92
N VAL A 41 -7.58 -2.60 5.38
CA VAL A 41 -6.42 -1.71 5.30
C VAL A 41 -6.58 -0.69 4.18
N LEU A 42 -7.05 -1.12 3.01
CA LEU A 42 -7.17 -0.27 1.82
C LEU A 42 -8.24 0.80 1.96
N LEU A 43 -9.38 0.53 2.57
CA LEU A 43 -10.47 1.51 2.69
C LEU A 43 -10.03 2.81 3.38
N PRO A 44 -9.51 2.79 4.63
CA PRO A 44 -9.04 4.01 5.28
C PRO A 44 -7.79 4.58 4.58
N GLY A 45 -6.88 3.73 4.09
CA GLY A 45 -5.66 4.18 3.42
C GLY A 45 -5.95 4.94 2.12
N ILE A 46 -6.77 4.38 1.24
CA ILE A 46 -7.17 5.03 -0.01
C ILE A 46 -7.96 6.29 0.28
N THR A 47 -8.83 6.28 1.30
CA THR A 47 -9.56 7.49 1.71
C THR A 47 -8.58 8.59 2.13
N LEU A 48 -7.57 8.27 2.94
CA LEU A 48 -6.55 9.23 3.36
C LEU A 48 -5.76 9.77 2.16
N VAL A 49 -5.30 8.90 1.25
CA VAL A 49 -4.57 9.30 0.03
C VAL A 49 -5.47 10.16 -0.88
N PHE A 50 -6.74 9.79 -1.04
CA PHE A 50 -7.70 10.58 -1.82
C PHE A 50 -7.90 11.97 -1.23
N LEU A 51 -8.17 12.08 0.07
CA LEU A 51 -8.39 13.36 0.74
C LEU A 51 -7.15 14.26 0.70
N THR A 52 -5.97 13.68 0.94
CA THR A 52 -4.71 14.45 0.85
C THR A 52 -4.35 14.83 -0.59
N GLY A 53 -4.71 14.01 -1.57
CA GLY A 53 -4.54 14.35 -2.99
C GLY A 53 -5.49 15.46 -3.43
N LEU A 54 -6.71 15.42 -2.92
CA LEU A 54 -7.72 16.46 -3.14
C LEU A 54 -7.29 17.79 -2.49
N ALA A 55 -6.69 17.73 -1.30
CA ALA A 55 -6.04 18.88 -0.66
C ALA A 55 -4.87 19.42 -1.49
N SER A 56 -4.01 18.55 -2.04
CA SER A 56 -2.92 18.98 -2.95
C SER A 56 -3.47 19.61 -4.22
N TYR A 57 -4.57 19.10 -4.77
CA TYR A 57 -5.24 19.69 -5.93
C TYR A 57 -5.74 21.12 -5.65
N ALA A 58 -6.33 21.36 -4.47
CA ALA A 58 -6.70 22.71 -4.04
C ALA A 58 -5.47 23.62 -3.85
N ALA A 59 -4.33 23.07 -3.41
CA ALA A 59 -3.07 23.82 -3.28
C ALA A 59 -2.46 24.23 -4.64
N TYR A 60 -2.77 23.52 -5.73
CA TYR A 60 -2.39 23.87 -7.10
C TYR A 60 -3.31 24.94 -7.73
N ASN A 61 -4.13 25.63 -6.94
CA ASN A 61 -4.97 26.69 -7.44
C ASN A 61 -4.12 27.79 -8.14
N PRO A 62 -4.39 28.11 -9.42
CA PRO A 62 -3.61 29.06 -10.21
C PRO A 62 -3.62 30.48 -9.62
N ASN A 63 -4.63 30.81 -8.80
CA ASN A 63 -4.78 32.13 -8.20
C ASN A 63 -3.92 32.32 -6.94
N LEU A 64 -3.26 31.28 -6.43
CA LEU A 64 -2.47 31.36 -5.19
C LEU A 64 -1.04 31.88 -5.41
N ALA A 65 -0.37 31.48 -6.50
CA ALA A 65 0.97 31.93 -6.83
C ALA A 65 1.29 31.72 -8.32
N PRO A 66 2.17 32.54 -8.94
CA PRO A 66 2.65 32.30 -10.29
C PRO A 66 3.29 30.91 -10.43
N GLY A 67 2.87 30.13 -11.44
CA GLY A 67 3.40 28.78 -11.69
C GLY A 67 2.70 27.64 -10.93
N ASN A 68 1.68 27.94 -10.10
CA ASN A 68 0.92 26.90 -9.40
C ASN A 68 0.00 26.07 -10.30
N ASP A 69 -0.31 26.55 -11.52
CA ASP A 69 -1.18 25.82 -12.44
C ASP A 69 -0.47 24.58 -12.99
N LEU A 70 -0.57 23.47 -12.25
CA LEU A 70 -0.08 22.15 -12.66
C LEU A 70 -1.13 21.35 -13.43
N THR A 71 -2.32 21.93 -13.65
CA THR A 71 -3.46 21.26 -14.30
C THR A 71 -4.13 22.21 -15.31
N PRO A 72 -3.47 22.57 -16.40
CA PRO A 72 -3.92 23.63 -17.32
C PRO A 72 -5.31 23.34 -17.94
N ASP A 73 -5.63 22.07 -18.19
CA ASP A 73 -6.94 21.68 -18.73
C ASP A 73 -8.04 21.58 -17.65
N LYS A 74 -7.63 21.59 -16.37
CA LYS A 74 -8.40 21.50 -15.12
C LYS A 74 -9.37 20.30 -14.97
N GLY A 75 -9.71 19.62 -16.06
CA GLY A 75 -10.53 18.41 -16.10
C GLY A 75 -11.89 18.57 -15.41
N LEU A 76 -12.46 17.44 -14.95
CA LEU A 76 -13.76 17.41 -14.26
C LEU A 76 -13.77 18.14 -12.91
N LEU A 77 -12.60 18.32 -12.29
CA LEU A 77 -12.47 19.00 -11.00
C LEU A 77 -12.09 20.48 -11.16
N GLY A 78 -12.08 21.02 -12.38
CA GLY A 78 -11.57 22.38 -12.62
C GLY A 78 -12.38 23.50 -12.00
N SER A 79 -13.67 23.26 -11.77
CA SER A 79 -14.56 24.15 -11.02
C SER A 79 -14.46 23.98 -9.50
N TRP A 80 -13.85 22.88 -9.04
CA TRP A 80 -13.67 22.56 -7.63
C TRP A 80 -12.27 22.99 -7.18
N LEU A 81 -12.08 24.26 -6.87
CA LEU A 81 -10.81 24.80 -6.37
C LEU A 81 -11.06 25.69 -5.15
N PRO A 82 -11.42 25.09 -3.99
CA PRO A 82 -11.52 25.87 -2.76
C PRO A 82 -10.16 26.51 -2.44
N GLY A 83 -10.17 27.63 -1.71
CA GLY A 83 -8.95 28.27 -1.26
C GLY A 83 -8.11 27.32 -0.40
N TRP A 84 -6.79 27.34 -0.59
CA TRP A 84 -5.83 26.59 0.22
C TRP A 84 -4.99 27.56 1.06
N PRO A 85 -4.78 27.29 2.37
CA PRO A 85 -3.89 28.10 3.20
C PRO A 85 -2.44 27.94 2.75
N ALA A 86 -1.89 28.96 2.08
CA ALA A 86 -0.49 28.98 1.62
C ALA A 86 0.53 28.97 2.77
N GLY A 87 0.11 29.37 3.97
CA GLY A 87 0.90 29.37 5.19
C GLY A 87 0.17 28.67 6.34
N PRO A 88 0.91 27.99 7.23
CA PRO A 88 2.37 27.77 7.18
C PRO A 88 2.77 26.67 6.17
N SER A 89 3.96 26.79 5.59
CA SER A 89 4.44 25.88 4.51
C SER A 89 4.53 24.41 4.92
N TRP A 90 4.77 24.13 6.21
CA TRP A 90 4.82 22.77 6.72
C TRP A 90 3.48 22.05 6.55
N LEU A 91 2.35 22.75 6.48
CA LEU A 91 1.04 22.13 6.29
C LEU A 91 0.99 21.39 4.96
N TYR A 92 1.48 22.00 3.89
CA TYR A 92 1.57 21.36 2.58
C TYR A 92 2.58 20.22 2.60
N TRP A 93 3.74 20.37 3.27
CA TRP A 93 4.71 19.27 3.39
C TRP A 93 4.16 18.05 4.13
N VAL A 94 3.37 18.27 5.19
CA VAL A 94 2.70 17.18 5.90
C VAL A 94 1.66 16.52 5.00
N ASN A 95 0.80 17.30 4.34
CA ASN A 95 -0.21 16.77 3.42
C ASN A 95 0.44 15.95 2.29
N GLN A 96 1.45 16.52 1.62
CA GLN A 96 2.16 15.89 0.52
C GLN A 96 2.97 14.67 0.99
N GLY A 97 3.61 14.78 2.15
CA GLY A 97 4.36 13.67 2.76
C GLY A 97 3.46 12.49 3.11
N VAL A 98 2.28 12.75 3.69
CA VAL A 98 1.26 11.71 3.97
C VAL A 98 0.77 11.10 2.66
N HIS A 99 0.38 11.94 1.70
CA HIS A 99 -0.13 11.47 0.40
C HIS A 99 0.85 10.53 -0.30
N VAL A 100 2.10 10.96 -0.46
CA VAL A 100 3.13 10.20 -1.18
C VAL A 100 3.52 8.95 -0.41
N SER A 101 3.78 9.06 0.89
CA SER A 101 4.26 7.92 1.69
C SER A 101 3.19 6.82 1.81
N PHE A 102 1.94 7.19 2.12
CA PHE A 102 0.85 6.21 2.16
C PHE A 102 0.53 5.71 0.76
N GLY A 103 0.54 6.56 -0.27
CA GLY A 103 0.40 6.14 -1.65
C GLY A 103 1.38 5.02 -2.01
N LEU A 104 2.66 5.21 -1.71
CA LEU A 104 3.72 4.21 -1.93
C LEU A 104 3.48 2.91 -1.15
N VAL A 105 3.11 3.00 0.13
CA VAL A 105 2.79 1.82 0.97
C VAL A 105 1.58 1.06 0.45
N LEU A 106 0.58 1.75 -0.09
CA LEU A 106 -0.64 1.13 -0.58
C LEU A 106 -0.45 0.45 -1.93
N ILE A 107 0.55 0.81 -2.76
CA ILE A 107 0.81 0.15 -4.04
C ILE A 107 0.90 -1.38 -3.91
N PRO A 108 1.83 -1.96 -3.11
CA PRO A 108 1.91 -3.41 -2.99
C PRO A 108 0.64 -4.05 -2.40
N ILE A 109 -0.09 -3.34 -1.53
CA ILE A 109 -1.34 -3.82 -0.93
C ILE A 109 -2.45 -3.85 -1.99
N ILE A 110 -2.53 -2.84 -2.85
CA ILE A 110 -3.44 -2.78 -4.00
C ILE A 110 -3.11 -3.92 -4.97
N LEU A 111 -1.83 -4.13 -5.30
CA LEU A 111 -1.41 -5.22 -6.17
C LEU A 111 -1.78 -6.59 -5.58
N ALA A 112 -1.56 -6.80 -4.28
CA ALA A 112 -1.99 -8.01 -3.58
C ALA A 112 -3.52 -8.19 -3.62
N LYS A 113 -4.27 -7.09 -3.49
CA LYS A 113 -5.74 -7.10 -3.58
C LYS A 113 -6.22 -7.44 -4.98
N LEU A 114 -5.65 -6.80 -6.01
CA LEU A 114 -5.95 -7.09 -7.41
C LEU A 114 -5.62 -8.55 -7.74
N TRP A 115 -4.47 -9.05 -7.29
CA TRP A 115 -4.10 -10.45 -7.40
C TRP A 115 -5.10 -11.37 -6.69
N SER A 116 -5.58 -11.03 -5.49
CA SER A 116 -6.48 -11.89 -4.73
C SER A 116 -7.84 -12.05 -5.40
N VAL A 117 -8.33 -11.01 -6.08
CA VAL A 117 -9.63 -10.98 -6.75
C VAL A 117 -9.57 -11.25 -8.25
N LEU A 118 -8.38 -11.32 -8.85
CA LEU A 118 -8.16 -11.56 -10.28
C LEU A 118 -8.95 -12.77 -10.84
N PRO A 119 -9.09 -13.91 -10.14
CA PRO A 119 -9.87 -15.04 -10.65
C PRO A 119 -11.33 -14.71 -10.97
N LYS A 120 -11.91 -13.71 -10.29
CA LYS A 120 -13.29 -13.29 -10.53
C LYS A 120 -13.51 -12.77 -11.95
N LEU A 121 -12.47 -12.25 -12.59
CA LEU A 121 -12.52 -11.82 -13.99
C LEU A 121 -12.61 -12.99 -14.97
N PHE A 122 -12.26 -14.20 -14.54
CA PHE A 122 -12.20 -15.41 -15.35
C PHE A 122 -13.21 -16.46 -14.90
N GLU A 123 -14.22 -16.09 -14.12
CA GLU A 123 -15.30 -17.01 -13.77
C GLU A 123 -16.08 -17.41 -15.04
N TRP A 124 -16.23 -18.72 -15.21
CA TRP A 124 -16.92 -19.31 -16.34
C TRP A 124 -18.08 -20.22 -15.89
N PRO A 125 -19.26 -20.14 -16.52
CA PRO A 125 -19.65 -19.16 -17.53
C PRO A 125 -19.84 -17.76 -16.91
N PRO A 126 -19.58 -16.67 -17.66
CA PRO A 126 -19.67 -15.29 -17.16
C PRO A 126 -21.09 -14.91 -16.69
N VAL A 127 -22.10 -15.60 -17.22
CA VAL A 127 -23.51 -15.52 -16.80
C VAL A 127 -24.01 -16.96 -16.66
N ARG A 128 -24.56 -17.29 -15.49
CA ARG A 128 -24.99 -18.62 -15.08
C ARG A 128 -26.48 -18.86 -15.32
N SER A 129 -27.30 -17.81 -15.44
CA SER A 129 -28.73 -17.90 -15.76
C SER A 129 -29.33 -16.56 -16.21
N VAL A 130 -30.52 -16.61 -16.80
CA VAL A 130 -31.34 -15.38 -17.06
C VAL A 130 -31.70 -14.70 -15.75
N THR A 131 -32.00 -15.48 -14.71
CA THR A 131 -32.25 -14.95 -13.37
C THR A 131 -31.05 -14.15 -12.88
N GLN A 132 -29.82 -14.68 -12.99
CA GLN A 132 -28.60 -13.93 -12.63
C GLN A 132 -28.40 -12.68 -13.51
N LEU A 133 -28.71 -12.76 -14.81
CA LEU A 133 -28.60 -11.62 -15.72
C LEU A 133 -29.62 -10.51 -15.37
N VAL A 134 -30.86 -10.90 -15.09
CA VAL A 134 -31.94 -10.01 -14.65
C VAL A 134 -31.66 -9.48 -13.26
N GLU A 135 -31.10 -10.26 -12.35
CA GLU A 135 -30.67 -9.84 -11.01
C GLU A 135 -29.48 -8.87 -11.06
N ARG A 136 -28.59 -8.98 -12.06
CA ARG A 136 -27.53 -7.99 -12.31
C ARG A 136 -28.05 -6.68 -12.91
N ALA A 137 -29.20 -6.70 -13.59
CA ALA A 137 -29.85 -5.54 -14.19
C ALA A 137 -30.95 -4.92 -13.28
N SER A 138 -31.52 -5.70 -12.36
CA SER A 138 -32.59 -5.30 -11.44
C SER A 138 -32.04 -4.62 -10.19
N TYR A 139 -32.84 -3.72 -9.62
CA TYR A 139 -32.47 -2.84 -8.50
C TYR A 139 -32.35 -3.56 -7.12
N ASP A 140 -32.13 -4.86 -7.07
CA ASP A 140 -32.05 -5.61 -5.81
C ASP A 140 -30.73 -5.26 -5.06
N PRO A 141 -30.79 -4.78 -3.79
CA PRO A 141 -29.62 -4.38 -3.01
C PRO A 141 -28.61 -5.50 -2.70
N VAL A 142 -29.00 -6.77 -2.73
CA VAL A 142 -28.06 -7.89 -2.48
C VAL A 142 -27.24 -8.19 -3.75
N THR A 143 -27.89 -8.23 -4.91
CA THR A 143 -27.24 -8.61 -6.18
C THR A 143 -26.51 -7.46 -6.86
N ARG A 144 -26.89 -6.20 -6.56
CA ARG A 144 -26.09 -5.00 -6.86
C ARG A 144 -24.63 -5.16 -6.41
N ARG A 145 -24.39 -5.87 -5.30
CA ARG A 145 -23.04 -6.02 -4.73
C ARG A 145 -22.08 -6.73 -5.67
N GLU A 146 -22.51 -7.74 -6.42
CA GLU A 146 -21.62 -8.48 -7.33
C GLU A 146 -21.27 -7.68 -8.59
N GLY A 147 -22.27 -7.06 -9.22
CA GLY A 147 -22.07 -6.21 -10.39
C GLY A 147 -21.25 -4.96 -10.08
N VAL A 148 -21.57 -4.27 -8.97
CA VAL A 148 -20.79 -3.13 -8.48
C VAL A 148 -19.36 -3.56 -8.11
N GLN A 149 -19.16 -4.75 -7.54
CA GLN A 149 -17.82 -5.23 -7.23
C GLN A 149 -16.99 -5.50 -8.49
N LEU A 150 -17.59 -6.07 -9.54
CA LEU A 150 -16.90 -6.29 -10.82
C LEU A 150 -16.57 -4.96 -11.52
N LEU A 151 -17.51 -4.01 -11.55
CA LEU A 151 -17.27 -2.68 -12.10
C LEU A 151 -16.22 -1.92 -11.30
N ALA A 152 -16.29 -1.95 -9.97
CA ALA A 152 -15.28 -1.34 -9.10
C ALA A 152 -13.90 -1.99 -9.31
N LEU A 153 -13.85 -3.30 -9.53
CA LEU A 153 -12.61 -4.00 -9.84
C LEU A 153 -12.04 -3.55 -11.19
N LEU A 154 -12.85 -3.52 -12.25
CA LEU A 154 -12.45 -3.02 -13.57
C LEU A 154 -11.97 -1.56 -13.50
N ALA A 155 -12.73 -0.69 -12.82
CA ALA A 155 -12.35 0.70 -12.59
C ALA A 155 -11.01 0.79 -11.83
N SER A 156 -10.78 -0.07 -10.84
CA SER A 156 -9.50 -0.13 -10.11
C SER A 156 -8.34 -0.50 -11.04
N PHE A 157 -8.52 -1.45 -11.95
CA PHE A 157 -7.51 -1.79 -12.96
C PHE A 157 -7.24 -0.63 -13.93
N VAL A 158 -8.28 0.08 -14.37
CA VAL A 158 -8.13 1.27 -15.23
C VAL A 158 -7.35 2.36 -14.52
N VAL A 159 -7.70 2.68 -13.27
CA VAL A 159 -6.98 3.67 -12.46
C VAL A 159 -5.54 3.25 -12.21
N ALA A 160 -5.29 1.97 -11.90
CA ALA A 160 -3.94 1.45 -11.71
C ALA A 160 -3.10 1.52 -13.00
N ALA A 161 -3.69 1.17 -14.15
CA ALA A 161 -3.03 1.29 -15.45
C ALA A 161 -2.71 2.74 -15.79
N TYR A 162 -3.65 3.66 -15.57
CA TYR A 162 -3.43 5.09 -15.74
C TYR A 162 -2.29 5.61 -14.85
N ALA A 163 -2.28 5.26 -13.57
CA ALA A 163 -1.21 5.63 -12.64
C ALA A 163 0.15 5.05 -13.09
N GLY A 164 0.18 3.79 -13.53
CA GLY A 164 1.38 3.15 -14.07
C GLY A 164 1.92 3.85 -15.32
N ILE A 165 1.05 4.24 -16.25
CA ILE A 165 1.43 5.01 -17.44
C ILE A 165 2.02 6.36 -17.02
N ARG A 166 1.36 7.08 -16.12
CA ARG A 166 1.83 8.38 -15.62
C ARG A 166 3.19 8.28 -14.91
N LEU A 167 3.44 7.20 -14.18
CA LEU A 167 4.75 6.94 -13.58
C LEU A 167 5.83 6.78 -14.64
N LEU A 168 5.54 6.04 -15.72
CA LEU A 168 6.49 5.77 -16.80
C LEU A 168 6.73 6.98 -17.72
N THR A 169 5.79 7.91 -17.83
CA THR A 169 5.97 9.14 -18.65
C THR A 169 7.09 10.05 -18.14
N GLY A 170 7.45 9.98 -16.86
CA GLY A 170 8.54 10.80 -16.31
C GLY A 170 9.92 10.34 -16.78
N SER A 171 10.22 9.04 -16.61
CA SER A 171 11.45 8.42 -17.09
C SER A 171 11.35 6.90 -17.02
N VAL A 172 11.04 6.24 -18.15
CA VAL A 172 10.94 4.78 -18.21
C VAL A 172 12.22 4.09 -17.69
N VAL A 173 13.38 4.57 -18.14
CA VAL A 173 14.69 4.03 -17.76
C VAL A 173 14.97 4.31 -16.28
N GLY A 174 14.74 5.55 -15.82
CA GLY A 174 14.97 5.92 -14.42
C GLY A 174 14.08 5.13 -13.45
N THR A 175 12.78 5.02 -13.76
CA THR A 175 11.83 4.21 -12.99
C THR A 175 12.23 2.73 -13.00
N GLY A 176 12.61 2.18 -14.16
CA GLY A 176 13.06 0.80 -14.28
C GLY A 176 14.33 0.50 -13.47
N VAL A 177 15.35 1.35 -13.60
CA VAL A 177 16.62 1.25 -12.85
C VAL A 177 16.37 1.37 -11.35
N TRP A 178 15.55 2.34 -10.91
CA TRP A 178 15.23 2.49 -9.49
C TRP A 178 14.48 1.27 -8.95
N PHE A 179 13.48 0.76 -9.68
CA PHE A 179 12.68 -0.37 -9.24
C PHE A 179 13.51 -1.67 -9.17
N VAL A 180 14.22 -2.00 -10.25
CA VAL A 180 15.08 -3.20 -10.31
C VAL A 180 16.25 -3.07 -9.34
N GLY A 181 16.89 -1.90 -9.29
CA GLY A 181 17.99 -1.62 -8.36
C GLY A 181 17.55 -1.76 -6.90
N SER A 182 16.37 -1.23 -6.55
CA SER A 182 15.81 -1.38 -5.19
C SER A 182 15.51 -2.83 -4.85
N ALA A 183 14.95 -3.61 -5.79
CA ALA A 183 14.70 -5.04 -5.58
C ALA A 183 16.01 -5.82 -5.39
N VAL A 184 17.02 -5.55 -6.22
CA VAL A 184 18.34 -6.18 -6.11
C VAL A 184 19.03 -5.83 -4.79
N VAL A 185 19.05 -4.56 -4.40
CA VAL A 185 19.63 -4.13 -3.12
C VAL A 185 18.86 -4.72 -1.94
N HIS A 186 17.53 -4.76 -2.02
CA HIS A 186 16.72 -5.39 -1.00
C HIS A 186 17.05 -6.89 -0.87
N ASP A 187 16.99 -7.65 -1.96
CA ASP A 187 17.08 -9.12 -1.92
C ASP A 187 18.50 -9.63 -1.70
N LEU A 188 19.52 -8.93 -2.20
CA LEU A 188 20.92 -9.37 -2.13
C LEU A 188 21.71 -8.73 -0.98
N VAL A 189 21.26 -7.58 -0.45
CA VAL A 189 22.00 -6.86 0.60
C VAL A 189 21.18 -6.75 1.87
N LEU A 190 20.02 -6.08 1.82
CA LEU A 190 19.24 -5.82 3.02
C LEU A 190 18.69 -7.10 3.63
N PHE A 191 18.08 -7.96 2.81
CA PHE A 191 17.51 -9.23 3.24
C PHE A 191 18.53 -10.14 3.92
N PRO A 192 19.68 -10.48 3.30
CA PRO A 192 20.67 -11.32 3.96
C PRO A 192 21.25 -10.66 5.22
N LEU A 193 21.43 -9.34 5.22
CA LEU A 193 21.96 -8.61 6.36
C LEU A 193 21.03 -8.69 7.56
N TYR A 194 19.76 -8.31 7.40
CA TYR A 194 18.82 -8.34 8.53
C TYR A 194 18.48 -9.78 8.92
N ALA A 195 18.39 -10.72 7.98
CA ALA A 195 18.15 -12.13 8.28
C ALA A 195 19.33 -12.76 9.03
N GLY A 196 20.56 -12.43 8.66
CA GLY A 196 21.78 -12.88 9.34
C GLY A 196 21.90 -12.33 10.76
N ILE A 197 21.66 -11.02 10.94
CA ILE A 197 21.60 -10.39 12.26
C ILE A 197 20.50 -11.04 13.10
N ASP A 198 19.32 -11.26 12.50
CA ASP A 198 18.20 -11.89 13.20
C ASP A 198 18.51 -13.33 13.61
N ALA A 199 19.09 -14.12 12.72
CA ALA A 199 19.50 -15.49 13.00
C ALA A 199 20.55 -15.54 14.11
N ALA A 200 21.53 -14.64 14.10
CA ALA A 200 22.54 -14.52 15.15
C ALA A 200 21.91 -14.14 16.50
N LEU A 201 20.99 -13.18 16.52
CA LEU A 201 20.26 -12.79 17.73
C LEU A 201 19.39 -13.93 18.25
N VAL A 202 18.62 -14.60 17.39
CA VAL A 202 17.81 -15.76 17.78
C VAL A 202 18.68 -16.89 18.32
N LEU A 203 19.83 -17.16 17.70
CA LEU A 203 20.78 -18.18 18.16
C LEU A 203 21.37 -17.80 19.53
N LEU A 204 21.75 -16.54 19.73
CA LEU A 204 22.22 -16.03 21.02
C LEU A 204 21.15 -16.19 22.10
N LEU A 205 19.90 -15.79 21.81
CA LEU A 205 18.78 -15.87 22.75
C LEU A 205 18.35 -17.32 23.03
N ARG A 206 18.57 -18.26 22.10
CA ARG A 206 18.41 -19.70 22.37
C ARG A 206 19.46 -20.22 23.35
N ARG A 207 20.70 -19.73 23.26
CA ARG A 207 21.77 -20.09 24.20
C ARG A 207 21.65 -19.40 25.55
N ARG A 208 21.02 -18.21 25.58
CA ARG A 208 20.86 -17.35 26.75
C ARG A 208 19.39 -16.93 26.89
N PRO A 209 18.48 -17.87 27.24
CA PRO A 209 17.04 -17.63 27.28
C PRO A 209 16.65 -16.56 28.31
N GLU A 210 17.48 -16.32 29.33
CA GLU A 210 17.29 -15.25 30.31
C GLU A 210 17.34 -13.85 29.69
N LEU A 211 18.03 -13.69 28.55
CA LEU A 211 18.09 -12.42 27.81
C LEU A 211 16.91 -12.25 26.83
N ALA A 212 16.11 -13.29 26.59
CA ALA A 212 15.10 -13.29 25.55
C ALA A 212 13.85 -12.47 25.91
N THR A 213 13.67 -12.15 27.19
CA THR A 213 12.51 -11.40 27.66
C THR A 213 12.90 -10.29 28.64
N VAL A 214 12.14 -9.19 28.59
CA VAL A 214 12.14 -8.18 29.64
C VAL A 214 10.81 -8.29 30.35
N ALA A 215 10.83 -8.72 31.62
CA ALA A 215 9.63 -8.97 32.42
C ALA A 215 8.61 -9.91 31.75
N GLY A 216 9.07 -10.99 31.12
CA GLY A 216 8.22 -11.95 30.41
C GLY A 216 7.77 -11.51 29.00
N VAL A 217 8.12 -10.29 28.57
CA VAL A 217 7.80 -9.79 27.22
C VAL A 217 8.98 -10.00 26.27
N ARG A 218 8.73 -10.59 25.10
CA ARG A 218 9.73 -10.74 24.04
C ARG A 218 10.05 -9.40 23.38
N TRP A 219 11.19 -8.81 23.74
CA TRP A 219 11.59 -7.48 23.30
C TRP A 219 12.04 -7.43 21.83
N LEU A 220 12.45 -8.55 21.24
CA LEU A 220 13.02 -8.57 19.89
C LEU A 220 12.09 -8.00 18.81
N ASN A 221 10.77 -8.21 18.94
CA ASN A 221 9.80 -7.64 18.00
C ASN A 221 9.74 -6.10 18.09
N TYR A 222 10.01 -5.54 19.27
CA TYR A 222 10.10 -4.10 19.49
C TYR A 222 11.37 -3.49 18.90
N LEU A 223 12.38 -4.30 18.61
CA LEU A 223 13.53 -3.88 17.81
C LEU A 223 13.25 -4.05 16.30
N ARG A 224 12.71 -5.21 15.90
CA ARG A 224 12.51 -5.58 14.49
C ARG A 224 11.58 -4.63 13.75
N VAL A 225 10.41 -4.33 14.31
CA VAL A 225 9.39 -3.50 13.64
C VAL A 225 9.93 -2.11 13.27
N PRO A 226 10.46 -1.29 14.19
CA PRO A 226 11.00 0.02 13.83
C PRO A 226 12.22 -0.09 12.90
N ALA A 227 13.07 -1.13 13.05
CA ALA A 227 14.20 -1.35 12.17
C ALA A 227 13.78 -1.62 10.71
N VAL A 228 12.78 -2.48 10.51
CA VAL A 228 12.24 -2.79 9.17
C VAL A 228 11.62 -1.54 8.54
N ILE A 229 10.82 -0.79 9.30
CA ILE A 229 10.20 0.45 8.79
C ILE A 229 11.27 1.49 8.43
N SER A 230 12.25 1.73 9.31
CA SER A 230 13.36 2.66 9.07
C SER A 230 14.21 2.25 7.87
N GLY A 231 14.52 0.95 7.74
CA GLY A 231 15.26 0.40 6.61
C GLY A 231 14.51 0.52 5.29
N LEU A 232 13.19 0.31 5.28
CA LEU A 232 12.37 0.52 4.10
C LEU A 232 12.33 2.00 3.70
N LEU A 233 12.20 2.91 4.66
CA LEU A 233 12.28 4.36 4.40
C LEU A 233 13.65 4.74 3.84
N LEU A 234 14.73 4.19 4.39
CA LEU A 234 16.07 4.42 3.86
C LEU A 234 16.18 3.95 2.42
N LEU A 235 15.69 2.75 2.10
CA LEU A 235 15.73 2.20 0.75
C LEU A 235 14.97 3.08 -0.24
N VAL A 236 13.72 3.40 0.07
CA VAL A 236 12.82 4.18 -0.79
C VAL A 236 13.36 5.60 -1.02
N TRP A 237 13.86 6.25 0.03
CA TRP A 237 14.32 7.64 -0.02
C TRP A 237 15.84 7.76 -0.21
N SER A 238 16.55 6.65 -0.44
CA SER A 238 18.01 6.62 -0.54
C SER A 238 18.61 7.62 -1.54
N PRO A 239 18.03 7.89 -2.73
CA PRO A 239 18.65 8.83 -3.66
C PRO A 239 18.69 10.27 -3.11
N LEU A 240 17.73 10.64 -2.26
CA LEU A 240 17.68 11.95 -1.60
C LEU A 240 18.48 11.96 -0.29
N ILE A 241 18.41 10.88 0.50
CA ILE A 241 19.20 10.74 1.74
C ILE A 241 20.70 10.76 1.43
N LEU A 242 21.12 10.04 0.38
CA LEU A 242 22.51 9.97 -0.09
C LEU A 242 22.87 11.13 -1.04
N ARG A 243 21.92 12.01 -1.36
CA ARG A 243 22.07 13.19 -2.22
C ARG A 243 22.50 12.90 -3.66
N VAL A 244 22.38 11.65 -4.11
CA VAL A 244 22.63 11.25 -5.50
C VAL A 244 21.70 11.98 -6.47
N SER A 245 20.50 12.35 -6.03
CA SER A 245 19.49 13.05 -6.84
C SER A 245 19.24 14.51 -6.43
N ASP A 246 20.19 15.15 -5.73
CA ASP A 246 20.02 16.54 -5.24
C ASP A 246 19.74 17.54 -6.38
N GLY A 247 20.49 17.45 -7.48
CA GLY A 247 20.28 18.32 -8.65
C GLY A 247 18.92 18.13 -9.32
N ALA A 248 18.47 16.89 -9.50
CA ALA A 248 17.15 16.59 -10.07
C ALA A 248 16.01 17.05 -9.14
N TYR A 249 16.18 16.87 -7.83
CA TYR A 249 15.23 17.34 -6.83
C TYR A 249 15.16 18.87 -6.76
N HIS A 250 16.30 19.54 -6.82
CA HIS A 250 16.38 21.00 -6.86
C HIS A 250 15.77 21.56 -8.16
N ALA A 251 16.01 20.92 -9.31
CA ALA A 251 15.40 21.33 -10.57
C ALA A 251 13.87 21.21 -10.55
N ALA A 252 13.34 20.18 -9.89
CA ALA A 252 11.89 19.94 -9.82
C ALA A 252 11.18 20.76 -8.74
N SER A 253 11.83 21.05 -7.61
CA SER A 253 11.17 21.64 -6.42
C SER A 253 11.73 22.98 -5.97
N GLY A 254 12.92 23.38 -6.45
CA GLY A 254 13.67 24.52 -5.93
C GLY A 254 14.24 24.31 -4.51
N LEU A 255 14.15 23.08 -3.98
CA LEU A 255 14.61 22.74 -2.63
C LEU A 255 15.85 21.85 -2.67
N SER A 256 16.66 21.92 -1.62
CA SER A 256 17.79 20.99 -1.42
C SER A 256 17.34 19.68 -0.77
N ALA A 257 17.99 18.57 -1.13
CA ALA A 257 17.84 17.27 -0.49
C ALA A 257 18.57 17.16 0.87
N GLN A 258 19.33 18.18 1.28
CA GLN A 258 20.02 18.26 2.58
C GLN A 258 19.17 17.81 3.79
N PRO A 259 17.89 18.19 3.92
CA PRO A 259 17.08 17.83 5.09
C PRO A 259 16.69 16.35 5.17
N PHE A 260 16.84 15.55 4.11
CA PHE A 260 16.33 14.17 4.08
C PHE A 260 17.04 13.26 5.10
N LEU A 261 18.38 13.33 5.19
CA LEU A 261 19.15 12.55 6.16
C LEU A 261 18.75 12.84 7.63
N PRO A 262 18.79 14.11 8.11
CA PRO A 262 18.40 14.40 9.50
C PRO A 262 16.93 14.07 9.78
N ARG A 263 16.02 14.23 8.79
CA ARG A 263 14.62 13.82 8.95
C ARG A 263 14.46 12.31 9.07
N TRP A 264 15.19 11.53 8.26
CA TRP A 264 15.19 10.07 8.37
C TRP A 264 15.72 9.60 9.72
N LEU A 265 16.80 10.21 10.23
CA LEU A 265 17.32 9.94 11.57
C LEU A 265 16.30 10.28 12.66
N ALA A 266 15.63 11.43 12.57
CA ALA A 266 14.59 11.83 13.51
C ALA A 266 13.39 10.87 13.51
N VAL A 267 12.88 10.50 12.32
CA VAL A 267 11.80 9.51 12.19
C VAL A 267 12.23 8.17 12.78
N THR A 268 13.46 7.74 12.50
CA THR A 268 14.02 6.50 13.07
C THR A 268 14.06 6.56 14.58
N ALA A 269 14.58 7.64 15.16
CA ALA A 269 14.62 7.83 16.61
C ALA A 269 13.20 7.80 17.24
N VAL A 270 12.22 8.45 16.61
CA VAL A 270 10.83 8.44 17.07
C VAL A 270 10.22 7.04 17.00
N LEU A 271 10.45 6.29 15.92
CA LEU A 271 9.98 4.90 15.78
C LEU A 271 10.53 4.01 16.89
N PHE A 272 11.83 4.12 17.19
CA PHE A 272 12.45 3.37 18.29
C PHE A 272 11.96 3.83 19.67
N ALA A 273 11.75 5.14 19.87
CA ALA A 273 11.22 5.67 21.13
C ALA A 273 9.81 5.17 21.40
N ILE A 274 8.90 5.23 20.42
CA ILE A 274 7.53 4.71 20.53
C ILE A 274 7.56 3.20 20.84
N SER A 275 8.41 2.45 20.14
CA SER A 275 8.55 1.02 20.36
C SER A 275 9.07 0.69 21.77
N ALA A 276 10.07 1.43 22.25
CA ALA A 276 10.62 1.29 23.59
C ALA A 276 9.58 1.61 24.67
N VAL A 277 8.83 2.71 24.53
CA VAL A 277 7.72 3.06 25.44
C VAL A 277 6.67 1.94 25.45
N THR A 278 6.31 1.41 24.29
CA THR A 278 5.32 0.32 24.18
C THR A 278 5.82 -0.96 24.86
N LEU A 279 7.11 -1.27 24.73
CA LEU A 279 7.74 -2.39 25.43
C LEU A 279 7.68 -2.20 26.96
N VAL A 280 8.05 -1.01 27.45
CA VAL A 280 8.04 -0.67 28.88
C VAL A 280 6.63 -0.77 29.46
N VAL A 281 5.64 -0.19 28.78
CA VAL A 281 4.23 -0.26 29.20
C VAL A 281 3.77 -1.72 29.26
N ARG A 282 4.06 -2.52 28.22
CA ARG A 282 3.67 -3.93 28.22
C ARG A 282 4.36 -4.74 29.30
N ALA A 283 5.65 -4.48 29.54
CA ALA A 283 6.41 -5.11 30.61
C ALA A 283 5.84 -4.77 32.00
N ALA A 284 5.43 -3.52 32.22
CA ALA A 284 4.77 -3.09 33.45
C ALA A 284 3.41 -3.80 33.64
N MET A 285 2.59 -3.87 32.58
CA MET A 285 1.29 -4.56 32.63
C MET A 285 1.43 -6.05 33.00
N VAL A 286 2.43 -6.74 32.43
CA VAL A 286 2.68 -8.16 32.75
C VAL A 286 3.15 -8.34 34.20
N ARG A 287 3.95 -7.41 34.74
CA ARG A 287 4.38 -7.44 36.15
C ARG A 287 3.24 -7.22 37.12
N SER A 288 2.30 -6.34 36.78
CA SER A 288 1.17 -6.00 37.65
C SER A 288 0.00 -6.99 37.56
N ALA A 289 0.06 -7.99 36.66
CA ALA A 289 -0.98 -9.00 36.56
C ALA A 289 -1.00 -9.88 37.83
N PRO A 290 -2.16 -10.03 38.50
CA PRO A 290 -2.25 -10.86 39.70
C PRO A 290 -1.87 -12.31 39.36
N ARG A 291 -1.02 -12.92 40.21
CA ARG A 291 -0.72 -14.35 40.09
C ARG A 291 -1.97 -15.11 40.49
N VAL A 292 -2.55 -15.84 39.55
CA VAL A 292 -3.57 -16.85 39.87
C VAL A 292 -2.81 -18.01 40.51
N GLU A 293 -2.90 -18.15 41.83
CA GLU A 293 -2.44 -19.37 42.49
C GLU A 293 -3.37 -20.54 42.10
N PRO A 294 -2.81 -21.72 41.77
CA PRO A 294 -3.55 -22.89 41.30
C PRO A 294 -4.46 -23.53 42.36
#